data_AF-A0A3N5T9R1-F1
#
_entry.id   AF-A0A3N5T9R1-F1
#
_cell.length_a   1.000
_cell.length_b   1.000
_cell.length_c   1.000
_cell.angle_alpha   90.00
_cell.angle_beta   90.00
_cell.angle_gamma   90.00
#
_symmetry.space_group_name_H-M   'P 1'
#
loop_
_entity.id
_entity.type
_entity.pdbx_description
1 polymer ?
#
loop_
_entity_poly.entity_id
_entity_poly.type
_entity_poly.pdbx_seq_one_letter_code
_entity_poly.pdbx_strand_id
1 'polypeptide(L)'
;MSPVHNYKRIENDIVGTIGKKIRAIAKSVFSFFQRIHQVGKQRFTVMFIPHSEKKIFNFQISIYSLSFFLVLVVMIVVVIFFLSTHMTYSDVQMTRKDQKISSNELFLNDFREVMFDFNKEKDNFKILVANLWALANPGKESSFASNAIGGNTPSFAEGQDIPESLKELNDLKSLFTVLKNAEAPLRSIITSVEKQNERFEGIPRLWPLEGAGFITFSFGPQIHPIFGYWYIHTGLDLVYAYGANVKATASGKVLRVHYDSG
;
A
#
# COMPACT_ATOMS: atom_id res chain seq x y z
N MET A 1 77.84 -2.56 -8.21
CA MET A 1 77.70 -1.12 -8.54
C MET A 1 76.29 -0.70 -8.20
N SER A 2 76.12 0.24 -7.26
CA SER A 2 74.81 0.50 -6.61
C SER A 2 73.80 1.20 -7.54
N PRO A 3 72.55 0.71 -7.63
CA PRO A 3 71.46 1.32 -8.44
C PRO A 3 71.15 2.78 -8.05
N VAL A 4 71.55 3.20 -6.85
CA VAL A 4 71.25 4.51 -6.26
C VAL A 4 71.90 5.66 -7.01
N HIS A 5 73.09 5.45 -7.59
CA HIS A 5 73.80 6.51 -8.33
C HIS A 5 73.15 6.82 -9.69
N ASN A 6 72.58 5.80 -10.35
CA ASN A 6 71.89 5.98 -11.63
C ASN A 6 70.55 6.72 -11.44
N TYR A 7 69.86 6.48 -10.32
CA TYR A 7 68.61 7.15 -9.99
C TYR A 7 68.80 8.66 -9.77
N LYS A 8 69.83 9.06 -9.02
CA LYS A 8 70.14 10.47 -8.73
C LYS A 8 70.55 11.26 -9.99
N ARG A 9 71.17 10.58 -10.96
CA ARG A 9 71.51 11.19 -12.26
C ARG A 9 70.27 11.45 -13.11
N ILE A 10 69.34 10.51 -13.16
CA ILE A 10 68.07 10.64 -13.88
C ILE A 10 67.20 11.74 -13.24
N GLU A 11 67.14 11.80 -11.91
CA GLU A 11 66.43 12.86 -11.17
C GLU A 11 66.98 14.25 -11.50
N ASN A 12 68.30 14.43 -11.43
CA ASN A 12 68.93 15.71 -11.74
C ASN A 12 68.71 16.14 -13.20
N ASP A 13 68.67 15.20 -14.14
CA ASP A 13 68.45 15.50 -15.56
C ASP A 13 66.97 15.85 -15.85
N ILE A 14 66.03 15.19 -15.17
CA ILE A 14 64.60 15.52 -15.21
C ILE A 14 64.35 16.89 -14.58
N VAL A 15 64.88 17.15 -13.38
CA VAL A 15 64.73 18.44 -12.70
C VAL A 15 65.38 19.57 -13.51
N GLY A 16 66.55 19.32 -14.11
CA GLY A 16 67.22 20.25 -15.02
C GLY A 16 66.38 20.55 -16.27
N THR A 17 65.77 19.54 -16.87
CA THR A 17 64.94 19.68 -18.08
C THR A 17 63.61 20.37 -17.78
N ILE A 18 62.95 20.02 -16.68
CA ILE A 18 61.72 20.67 -16.20
C ILE A 18 62.02 22.13 -15.83
N GLY A 19 63.10 22.38 -15.10
CA GLY A 19 63.52 23.74 -14.74
C GLY A 19 63.84 24.62 -15.95
N LYS A 20 64.40 24.05 -17.02
CA LYS A 20 64.60 24.75 -18.30
C LYS A 20 63.28 25.05 -19.00
N LYS A 21 62.33 24.09 -19.03
CA LYS A 21 60.98 24.30 -19.59
C LYS A 21 60.20 25.36 -18.82
N ILE A 22 60.23 25.34 -17.49
CA ILE A 22 59.59 26.34 -16.64
C ILE A 22 60.20 27.72 -16.89
N ARG A 23 61.54 27.83 -16.96
CA ARG A 23 62.20 29.11 -17.30
C ARG A 23 61.86 29.59 -18.71
N ALA A 24 61.73 28.70 -19.68
CA ALA A 24 61.31 29.04 -21.04
C ALA A 24 59.86 29.55 -21.07
N ILE A 25 58.95 28.89 -20.35
CA ILE A 25 57.56 29.32 -20.18
C ILE A 25 57.49 30.66 -19.46
N ALA A 26 58.22 30.84 -18.37
CA ALA A 26 58.27 32.10 -17.62
C ALA A 26 58.80 33.25 -18.48
N LYS A 27 59.85 33.03 -19.29
CA LYS A 27 60.35 34.01 -20.26
C LYS A 27 59.32 34.30 -21.37
N SER A 28 58.61 33.28 -21.85
CA SER A 28 57.55 33.45 -22.84
C SER A 28 56.38 34.27 -22.30
N VAL A 29 55.95 34.01 -21.06
CA VAL A 29 54.91 34.77 -20.37
C VAL A 29 55.36 36.21 -20.11
N PHE A 30 56.58 36.40 -19.61
CA PHE A 30 57.13 37.73 -19.35
C PHE A 30 57.27 38.57 -20.63
N SER A 31 57.78 37.97 -21.71
CA SER A 31 57.88 38.66 -23.00
C SER A 31 56.51 38.94 -23.63
N PHE A 32 55.50 38.10 -23.39
CA PHE A 32 54.11 38.36 -23.77
C PHE A 32 53.53 39.57 -23.01
N PHE A 33 53.73 39.64 -21.69
CA PHE A 33 53.32 40.81 -20.89
C PHE A 33 54.05 42.09 -21.29
N GLN A 34 55.35 42.01 -21.61
CA GLN A 34 56.11 43.17 -22.12
C GLN A 34 55.58 43.65 -23.48
N ARG A 35 55.24 42.73 -24.39
CA ARG A 35 54.61 43.08 -25.68
C ARG A 35 53.25 43.71 -25.48
N ILE A 36 52.41 43.17 -24.59
CA ILE A 36 51.12 43.76 -24.23
C ILE A 36 51.29 45.18 -23.66
N HIS A 37 52.29 45.41 -22.80
CA HIS A 37 52.55 46.73 -22.23
C HIS A 37 53.04 47.74 -23.28
N GLN A 38 53.83 47.30 -24.26
CA GLN A 38 54.30 48.13 -25.37
C GLN A 38 53.16 48.50 -26.33
N VAL A 39 52.36 47.51 -26.75
CA VAL A 39 51.13 47.73 -27.54
C VAL A 39 50.14 48.58 -26.75
N GLY A 40 50.10 48.39 -25.43
CA GLY A 40 49.42 49.18 -24.39
C GLY A 40 49.39 50.70 -24.60
N LYS A 41 50.52 51.25 -25.02
CA LYS A 41 50.72 52.70 -25.13
C LYS A 41 50.12 53.30 -26.41
N GLN A 42 49.68 52.47 -27.34
CA GLN A 42 49.08 52.92 -28.60
C GLN A 42 47.64 53.39 -28.35
N ARG A 43 47.29 54.53 -28.94
CA ARG A 43 45.94 55.11 -28.90
C ARG A 43 45.31 54.94 -30.28
N PHE A 44 44.20 54.23 -30.36
CA PHE A 44 43.43 54.14 -31.61
C PHE A 44 42.45 55.31 -31.65
N THR A 45 42.48 56.09 -32.72
CA THR A 45 41.50 57.16 -32.95
C THR A 45 40.45 56.64 -33.91
N VAL A 46 39.22 56.47 -33.43
CA VAL A 46 38.07 56.15 -34.26
C VAL A 46 37.41 57.48 -34.64
N MET A 47 37.50 57.84 -35.92
CA MET A 47 36.85 59.02 -36.47
C MET A 47 35.50 58.59 -37.05
N PHE A 48 34.40 59.03 -36.44
CA PHE A 48 33.06 58.75 -36.95
C PHE A 48 32.64 59.88 -37.89
N ILE A 49 32.46 59.55 -39.18
CA ILE A 49 32.10 60.51 -40.23
C ILE A 49 30.62 60.28 -40.60
N PRO A 50 29.66 61.02 -40.01
CA PRO A 50 28.26 60.91 -40.39
C PRO A 50 28.04 61.56 -41.77
N HIS A 51 27.19 60.95 -42.61
CA HIS A 51 26.81 61.45 -43.94
C HIS A 51 25.83 62.64 -43.94
N SER A 52 25.70 63.34 -42.81
CA SER A 52 24.88 64.54 -42.66
C SER A 52 25.74 65.59 -41.98
N GLU A 53 25.60 66.87 -42.35
CA GLU A 53 26.49 68.03 -42.13
C GLU A 53 26.83 68.42 -40.65
N LYS A 54 26.90 67.45 -39.74
CA LYS A 54 27.27 67.62 -38.34
C LYS A 54 28.78 67.45 -38.14
N LYS A 55 29.30 68.12 -37.09
CA LYS A 55 30.72 68.11 -36.73
C LYS A 55 31.26 66.69 -36.51
N ILE A 56 32.45 66.43 -37.03
CA ILE A 56 33.16 65.15 -36.92
C ILE A 56 33.56 64.90 -35.47
N PHE A 57 33.19 63.74 -34.91
CA PHE A 57 33.52 63.35 -33.54
C PHE A 57 34.72 62.40 -33.55
N ASN A 58 35.80 62.79 -32.87
CA ASN A 58 37.02 62.00 -32.75
C ASN A 58 37.10 61.37 -31.36
N PHE A 59 37.08 60.05 -31.27
CA PHE A 59 37.20 59.33 -30.00
C PHE A 59 38.50 58.52 -29.95
N GLN A 60 39.29 58.69 -28.88
CA GLN A 60 40.56 57.99 -28.68
C GLN A 60 40.37 56.88 -27.64
N ILE A 61 40.52 55.63 -28.07
CA ILE A 61 40.45 54.45 -27.19
C ILE A 61 41.86 53.95 -26.94
N SER A 62 42.21 53.76 -25.66
CA SER A 62 43.45 53.08 -25.28
C SER A 62 43.27 51.57 -25.41
N ILE A 63 44.30 50.84 -25.87
CA ILE A 63 44.22 49.38 -25.93
C ILE A 63 44.04 48.75 -24.54
N TYR A 64 44.42 49.46 -23.46
CA TYR A 64 44.13 49.05 -22.08
C TYR A 64 42.62 49.00 -21.81
N SER A 65 41.86 49.99 -22.30
CA SER A 65 40.39 49.99 -22.20
C SER A 65 39.77 48.84 -22.99
N LEU A 66 40.29 48.53 -24.19
CA LEU A 66 39.83 47.40 -25.01
C LEU A 66 40.11 46.05 -24.35
N SER A 67 41.32 45.87 -23.80
CA SER A 67 41.72 44.64 -23.08
C SER A 67 40.90 44.44 -21.80
N PHE A 68 40.66 45.52 -21.04
CA PHE A 68 39.78 45.48 -19.88
C PHE A 68 38.36 45.02 -20.24
N PHE A 69 37.80 45.56 -21.33
CA PHE A 69 36.46 45.17 -21.78
C PHE A 69 36.42 43.70 -22.25
N LEU A 70 37.46 43.22 -22.94
CA LEU A 70 37.58 41.82 -23.34
C LEU A 70 37.60 40.88 -22.13
N VAL A 71 38.44 41.18 -21.13
CA VAL A 71 38.53 40.39 -19.90
C VAL A 71 37.19 40.40 -19.15
N LEU A 72 36.53 41.55 -19.08
CA LEU A 72 35.21 41.69 -18.46
C LEU A 72 34.16 40.83 -19.16
N VAL A 73 34.12 40.81 -20.50
CA VAL A 73 33.22 39.93 -21.27
C VAL A 73 33.50 38.46 -20.99
N VAL A 74 34.77 38.04 -20.98
CA VAL A 74 35.14 36.65 -20.68
C VAL A 74 34.72 36.26 -19.25
N MET A 75 34.92 37.15 -18.28
CA MET A 75 34.54 36.93 -16.88
C MET A 75 33.02 36.76 -16.75
N ILE A 76 32.23 37.60 -17.43
CA ILE A 76 30.77 37.48 -17.49
C ILE A 76 30.35 36.12 -18.07
N VAL A 77 30.95 35.68 -19.18
CA VAL A 77 30.62 34.38 -19.80
C VAL A 77 30.94 33.23 -18.86
N VAL A 78 32.08 33.27 -18.17
CA VAL A 78 32.46 32.24 -17.19
C VAL A 78 31.47 32.20 -16.02
N VAL A 79 31.06 33.37 -15.50
CA VAL A 79 30.08 33.47 -14.41
C VAL A 79 28.71 32.95 -14.84
N ILE A 80 28.24 33.29 -16.05
CA ILE A 80 26.98 32.76 -16.61
C ILE A 80 27.04 31.24 -16.74
N PHE A 81 28.17 30.69 -17.23
CA PHE A 81 28.34 29.25 -17.36
C PHE A 81 28.35 28.54 -15.99
N PHE A 82 29.03 29.10 -14.99
CA PHE A 82 29.03 28.58 -13.62
C PHE A 82 27.65 28.63 -12.97
N LEU A 83 26.93 29.75 -13.10
CA LEU A 83 25.57 29.90 -12.58
C LEU A 83 24.61 28.94 -13.28
N SER A 84 24.68 28.83 -14.61
CA SER A 84 23.81 27.94 -15.40
C SER A 84 24.02 26.48 -15.03
N THR A 85 25.27 26.03 -14.89
CA THR A 85 25.55 24.64 -14.50
C THR A 85 25.09 24.35 -13.08
N HIS A 86 25.25 25.28 -12.14
CA HIS A 86 24.78 25.11 -10.76
C HIS A 86 23.26 25.02 -10.66
N MET A 87 22.53 25.91 -11.34
CA MET A 87 21.07 25.95 -11.33
C MET A 87 20.44 24.71 -11.97
N THR A 88 20.97 24.26 -13.11
CA THR A 88 20.48 23.05 -13.78
C THR A 88 20.74 21.78 -12.95
N TYR A 89 21.82 21.73 -12.18
CA TYR A 89 22.12 20.58 -11.31
C TYR A 89 21.17 20.49 -10.11
N SER A 90 20.76 21.64 -9.55
CA SER A 90 19.80 21.68 -8.45
C SER A 90 18.37 21.37 -8.91
N ASP A 91 17.97 21.82 -10.09
CA ASP A 91 16.59 21.63 -10.59
C ASP A 91 16.27 20.16 -10.84
N VAL A 92 17.18 19.39 -11.46
CA VAL A 92 16.95 17.96 -11.74
C VAL A 92 16.80 17.15 -10.45
N GLN A 93 17.52 17.52 -9.39
CA GLN A 93 17.43 16.84 -8.09
C GLN A 93 16.15 17.24 -7.33
N MET A 94 15.66 18.46 -7.51
CA MET A 94 14.35 18.87 -6.99
C MET A 94 13.23 18.15 -7.73
N THR A 95 13.23 18.11 -9.07
CA THR A 95 12.20 17.38 -9.82
C THR A 95 12.15 15.89 -9.45
N ARG A 96 13.29 15.24 -9.20
CA ARG A 96 13.32 13.85 -8.71
C ARG A 96 12.77 13.69 -7.29
N LYS A 97 13.03 14.65 -6.41
CA LYS A 97 12.46 14.65 -5.06
C LYS A 97 10.97 14.91 -5.10
N ASP A 98 10.51 15.84 -5.91
CA ASP A 98 9.09 16.17 -6.11
C ASP A 98 8.33 14.98 -6.70
N GLN A 99 8.92 14.28 -7.69
CA GLN A 99 8.37 13.04 -8.21
C GLN A 99 8.26 11.95 -7.14
N LYS A 100 9.27 11.82 -6.28
CA LYS A 100 9.26 10.82 -5.19
C LYS A 100 8.23 11.17 -4.11
N ILE A 101 8.08 12.45 -3.78
CA ILE A 101 7.06 12.95 -2.85
C ILE A 101 5.68 12.69 -3.44
N SER A 102 5.42 13.07 -4.69
CA SER A 102 4.15 12.83 -5.37
C SER A 102 3.81 11.33 -5.46
N SER A 103 4.78 10.47 -5.79
CA SER A 103 4.55 9.02 -5.79
C SER A 103 4.25 8.46 -4.40
N ASN A 104 4.88 9.01 -3.36
CA ASN A 104 4.61 8.63 -1.98
C ASN A 104 3.22 9.10 -1.54
N GLU A 105 2.80 10.30 -1.94
CA GLU A 105 1.46 10.82 -1.64
C GLU A 105 0.36 9.98 -2.28
N LEU A 106 0.54 9.57 -3.54
CA LEU A 106 -0.39 8.65 -4.22
C LEU A 106 -0.46 7.31 -3.49
N PHE A 107 0.67 6.71 -3.15
CA PHE A 107 0.72 5.48 -2.37
C PHE A 107 0.03 5.62 -1.01
N LEU A 108 0.25 6.73 -0.31
CA LEU A 108 -0.39 6.99 0.98
C LEU A 108 -1.90 7.17 0.84
N ASN A 109 -2.37 7.78 -0.25
CA ASN A 109 -3.80 7.92 -0.51
C ASN A 109 -4.45 6.56 -0.79
N ASP A 110 -3.86 5.76 -1.68
CA ASP A 110 -4.33 4.40 -1.97
C ASP A 110 -4.33 3.54 -0.70
N PHE A 111 -3.27 3.65 0.11
CA PHE A 111 -3.18 2.95 1.39
C PHE A 111 -4.30 3.36 2.36
N ARG A 112 -4.65 4.65 2.43
CA ARG A 112 -5.77 5.14 3.26
C ARG A 112 -7.11 4.63 2.78
N GLU A 113 -7.35 4.65 1.47
CA GLU A 113 -8.57 4.12 0.89
C GLU A 113 -8.73 2.64 1.21
N VAL A 114 -7.67 1.86 0.99
CA VAL A 114 -7.64 0.44 1.37
C VAL A 114 -7.88 0.27 2.88
N MET A 115 -7.24 1.06 3.74
CA MET A 115 -7.44 0.97 5.19
C MET A 115 -8.85 1.35 5.63
N PHE A 116 -9.49 2.31 4.95
CA PHE A 116 -10.88 2.69 5.21
C PHE A 116 -11.83 1.54 4.88
N ASP A 117 -11.72 0.98 3.68
CA ASP A 117 -12.52 -0.18 3.26
C ASP A 117 -12.26 -1.40 4.15
N PHE A 118 -11.00 -1.60 4.54
CA PHE A 118 -10.63 -2.71 5.42
C PHE A 118 -11.20 -2.56 6.82
N ASN A 119 -11.19 -1.34 7.39
CA ASN A 119 -11.82 -1.06 8.68
C ASN A 119 -13.33 -1.30 8.65
N LYS A 120 -13.99 -0.94 7.54
CA LYS A 120 -15.41 -1.23 7.32
C LYS A 120 -15.68 -2.74 7.28
N GLU A 121 -14.88 -3.50 6.54
CA GLU A 121 -15.01 -4.96 6.48
C GLU A 121 -14.72 -5.64 7.83
N LYS A 122 -13.74 -5.13 8.59
CA LYS A 122 -13.48 -5.57 9.96
C LYS A 122 -14.73 -5.41 10.83
N ASP A 123 -15.42 -4.28 10.77
CA ASP A 123 -16.62 -4.04 11.58
C ASP A 123 -17.81 -4.92 11.12
N ASN A 124 -17.98 -5.11 9.81
CA ASN A 124 -18.93 -6.09 9.28
C ASN A 124 -18.65 -7.51 9.79
N PHE A 125 -17.39 -7.93 9.78
CA PHE A 125 -16.96 -9.23 10.30
C PHE A 125 -17.28 -9.37 11.79
N LYS A 126 -17.02 -8.33 12.61
CA LYS A 126 -17.37 -8.32 14.04
C LYS A 126 -18.86 -8.56 14.25
N ILE A 127 -19.71 -7.86 13.50
CA ILE A 127 -21.18 -8.00 13.57
C ILE A 127 -21.60 -9.41 13.14
N LEU A 128 -21.05 -9.92 12.04
CA LEU A 128 -21.37 -11.25 11.53
C LEU A 128 -21.04 -12.35 12.55
N VAL A 129 -19.83 -12.33 13.11
CA VAL A 129 -19.42 -13.34 14.11
C VAL A 129 -20.25 -13.20 15.38
N ALA A 130 -20.57 -11.99 15.82
CA ALA A 130 -21.45 -11.76 16.97
C ALA A 130 -22.85 -12.35 16.75
N ASN A 131 -23.44 -12.12 15.56
CA ASN A 131 -24.74 -12.65 15.19
C ASN A 131 -24.74 -14.19 15.10
N LEU A 132 -23.72 -14.79 14.48
CA LEU A 132 -23.59 -16.24 14.41
C LEU A 132 -23.43 -16.86 15.80
N TRP A 133 -22.68 -16.21 16.68
CA TRP A 133 -22.48 -16.69 18.03
C TRP A 133 -23.78 -16.65 18.85
N ALA A 134 -24.57 -15.57 18.72
CA ALA A 134 -25.87 -15.45 19.35
C ALA A 134 -26.85 -16.52 18.85
N LEU A 135 -26.87 -16.79 17.54
CA LEU A 135 -27.71 -17.84 16.95
C LEU A 135 -27.32 -19.24 17.44
N ALA A 136 -26.02 -19.51 17.55
CA ALA A 136 -25.51 -20.81 17.98
C ALA A 136 -25.66 -21.03 19.51
N ASN A 137 -25.78 -19.96 20.30
CA ASN A 137 -25.83 -20.03 21.77
C ASN A 137 -26.98 -19.16 22.34
N PRO A 138 -28.24 -19.58 22.14
CA PRO A 138 -29.40 -18.87 22.69
C PRO A 138 -29.29 -18.74 24.22
N GLY A 139 -29.51 -17.52 24.74
CA GLY A 139 -29.44 -17.22 26.18
C GLY A 139 -28.08 -16.74 26.73
N LYS A 140 -27.04 -16.59 25.89
CA LYS A 140 -25.72 -16.04 26.30
C LYS A 140 -25.37 -14.69 25.65
N GLU A 141 -26.35 -14.02 25.06
CA GLU A 141 -26.22 -12.87 24.15
C GLU A 141 -25.39 -11.68 24.70
N SER A 142 -25.47 -11.43 26.00
CA SER A 142 -24.97 -10.17 26.62
C SER A 142 -23.46 -10.06 26.80
N SER A 143 -22.70 -11.16 26.68
CA SER A 143 -21.27 -11.15 27.05
C SER A 143 -20.31 -10.90 25.88
N PHE A 144 -20.81 -10.84 24.64
CA PHE A 144 -19.97 -11.06 23.47
C PHE A 144 -19.83 -9.85 22.53
N ALA A 145 -20.91 -9.10 22.28
CA ALA A 145 -20.91 -7.97 21.35
C ALA A 145 -20.08 -6.76 21.79
N SER A 146 -19.96 -6.49 23.10
CA SER A 146 -19.21 -5.33 23.60
C SER A 146 -17.73 -5.62 23.90
N ASN A 147 -17.38 -6.86 24.30
CA ASN A 147 -16.09 -7.11 24.96
C ASN A 147 -15.18 -8.13 24.24
N ALA A 148 -15.73 -9.09 23.49
CA ALA A 148 -14.96 -10.27 23.09
C ALA A 148 -14.18 -10.09 21.79
N ILE A 149 -14.81 -9.62 20.71
CA ILE A 149 -14.13 -9.53 19.39
C ILE A 149 -13.30 -8.24 19.24
N GLY A 150 -13.43 -7.27 20.15
CA GLY A 150 -12.56 -6.08 20.07
C GLY A 150 -12.89 -5.01 21.11
N GLY A 151 -13.39 -5.43 22.27
CA GLY A 151 -13.74 -4.51 23.35
C GLY A 151 -12.56 -3.65 23.74
N ASN A 152 -12.76 -2.33 23.66
CA ASN A 152 -11.84 -1.28 24.07
C ASN A 152 -10.45 -1.33 23.39
N THR A 153 -10.38 -1.61 22.09
CA THR A 153 -9.30 -0.94 21.33
C THR A 153 -9.61 0.55 21.39
N PRO A 154 -8.77 1.40 22.00
CA PRO A 154 -8.98 2.84 21.92
C PRO A 154 -8.92 3.19 20.43
N SER A 155 -10.10 3.33 19.82
CA SER A 155 -10.27 4.14 18.65
C SER A 155 -10.00 5.53 19.19
N PHE A 156 -8.76 6.00 19.05
CA PHE A 156 -8.41 7.36 19.41
C PHE A 156 -9.45 8.25 18.74
N ALA A 157 -10.21 8.96 19.58
CA ALA A 157 -11.31 9.78 19.13
C ALA A 157 -10.81 10.71 18.02
N GLU A 158 -11.58 10.80 16.93
CA GLU A 158 -11.49 11.89 15.97
C GLU A 158 -11.41 13.21 16.75
N GLY A 159 -10.22 13.81 16.82
CA GLY A 159 -10.02 15.06 17.57
C GLY A 159 -8.67 15.23 18.29
N GLN A 160 -7.80 14.21 18.36
CA GLN A 160 -6.40 14.41 18.76
C GLN A 160 -5.49 14.45 17.53
N ASP A 161 -4.67 15.50 17.42
CA ASP A 161 -3.60 15.66 16.42
C ASP A 161 -2.50 14.61 16.64
N ILE A 162 -2.83 13.36 16.34
CA ILE A 162 -1.91 12.24 16.39
C ILE A 162 -1.19 12.21 15.03
N PRO A 163 0.16 12.03 15.01
CA PRO A 163 0.88 11.75 13.78
C PRO A 163 0.17 10.65 13.02
N GLU A 164 -0.19 10.92 11.77
CA GLU A 164 -1.06 10.08 10.96
C GLU A 164 -0.58 8.61 10.94
N SER A 165 0.74 8.41 10.86
CA SER A 165 1.45 7.13 10.95
C SER A 165 1.13 6.25 12.17
N LEU A 166 0.73 6.85 13.30
CA LEU A 166 0.36 6.11 14.51
C LEU A 166 -1.09 5.64 14.47
N LYS A 167 -1.96 6.30 13.69
CA LYS A 167 -3.35 5.89 13.48
C LYS A 167 -3.39 4.59 12.69
N GLU A 168 -2.66 4.48 11.57
CA GLU A 168 -2.74 3.26 10.74
C GLU A 168 -2.08 2.05 11.42
N LEU A 169 -1.01 2.27 12.21
CA LEU A 169 -0.41 1.22 13.05
C LEU A 169 -1.39 0.70 14.11
N ASN A 170 -2.18 1.59 14.72
CA ASN A 170 -3.17 1.19 15.70
C ASN A 170 -4.35 0.45 15.05
N ASP A 171 -4.79 0.89 13.86
CA ASP A 171 -5.83 0.21 13.09
C ASP A 171 -5.41 -1.23 12.76
N LEU A 172 -4.16 -1.43 12.30
CA LEU A 172 -3.61 -2.75 12.03
C LEU A 172 -3.55 -3.63 13.30
N LYS A 173 -3.17 -3.04 14.44
CA LYS A 173 -3.16 -3.75 15.73
C LYS A 173 -4.57 -4.12 16.18
N SER A 174 -5.55 -3.24 15.96
CA SER A 174 -6.96 -3.50 16.28
C SER A 174 -7.50 -4.67 15.46
N LEU A 175 -7.15 -4.73 14.17
CA LEU A 175 -7.49 -5.81 13.26
C LEU A 175 -6.91 -7.14 13.74
N PHE A 176 -5.61 -7.17 14.05
CA PHE A 176 -4.97 -8.39 14.52
C PHE A 176 -5.65 -8.92 15.80
N THR A 177 -6.05 -7.99 16.69
CA THR A 177 -6.79 -8.33 17.90
C THR A 177 -8.17 -8.90 17.58
N VAL A 178 -8.90 -8.31 16.62
CA VAL A 178 -10.21 -8.80 16.15
C VAL A 178 -10.11 -10.21 15.59
N LEU A 179 -9.16 -10.47 14.69
CA LEU A 179 -8.97 -11.80 14.10
C LEU A 179 -8.59 -12.83 15.16
N LYS A 180 -7.67 -12.49 16.06
CA LYS A 180 -7.24 -13.38 17.13
C LYS A 180 -8.40 -13.73 18.07
N ASN A 181 -9.23 -12.75 18.41
CA ASN A 181 -10.33 -12.96 19.34
C ASN A 181 -11.54 -13.65 18.70
N ALA A 182 -11.64 -13.67 17.37
CA ALA A 182 -12.68 -14.38 16.63
C ALA A 182 -12.48 -15.92 16.59
N GLU A 183 -11.33 -16.46 16.99
CA GLU A 183 -11.11 -17.91 16.94
C GLU A 183 -12.01 -18.69 17.92
N ALA A 184 -12.02 -18.31 19.19
CA ALA A 184 -12.81 -18.96 20.24
C ALA A 184 -14.33 -19.02 19.95
N PRO A 185 -15.00 -17.93 19.53
CA PRO A 185 -16.43 -17.97 19.22
C PRO A 185 -16.74 -18.82 17.99
N LEU A 186 -15.90 -18.80 16.95
CA LEU A 186 -16.09 -19.63 15.77
C LEU A 186 -16.01 -21.12 16.12
N ARG A 187 -15.06 -21.51 16.97
CA ARG A 187 -15.00 -22.88 17.52
C ARG A 187 -16.25 -23.23 18.33
N SER A 188 -16.72 -22.31 19.16
CA SER A 188 -17.96 -22.51 19.92
C SER A 188 -19.17 -22.67 19.01
N ILE A 189 -19.27 -21.91 17.91
CA ILE A 189 -20.36 -22.03 16.93
C ILE A 189 -20.34 -23.41 16.30
N ILE A 190 -19.17 -23.87 15.82
CA ILE A 190 -19.00 -25.19 15.20
C ILE A 190 -19.50 -26.29 16.16
N THR A 191 -19.00 -26.31 17.40
CA THR A 191 -19.41 -27.31 18.39
C THR A 191 -20.89 -27.25 18.76
N SER A 192 -21.49 -26.06 18.80
CA SER A 192 -22.93 -25.91 19.05
C SER A 192 -23.77 -26.43 17.88
N VAL A 193 -23.34 -26.21 16.64
CA VAL A 193 -24.01 -26.70 15.43
C VAL A 193 -23.90 -28.23 15.34
N GLU A 194 -22.73 -28.81 15.61
CA GLU A 194 -22.53 -30.26 15.63
C GLU A 194 -23.46 -30.94 16.65
N LYS A 195 -23.53 -30.42 17.88
CA LYS A 195 -24.44 -30.94 18.92
C LYS A 195 -25.91 -30.83 18.53
N GLN A 196 -26.30 -29.76 17.84
CA GLN A 196 -27.65 -29.63 17.34
C GLN A 196 -27.93 -30.67 16.25
N ASN A 197 -27.00 -30.87 15.32
CA ASN A 197 -27.13 -31.89 14.28
C ASN A 197 -27.29 -33.30 14.88
N GLU A 198 -26.46 -33.68 15.86
CA GLU A 198 -26.58 -34.96 16.55
C GLU A 198 -27.96 -35.18 17.18
N ARG A 199 -28.53 -34.16 17.84
CA ARG A 199 -29.89 -34.24 18.41
C ARG A 199 -30.95 -34.50 17.35
N PHE A 200 -30.72 -34.00 16.15
CA PHE A 200 -31.65 -34.00 15.05
C PHE A 200 -31.62 -35.30 14.23
N GLU A 201 -30.51 -36.02 14.21
CA GLU A 201 -30.37 -37.30 13.48
C GLU A 201 -31.38 -38.36 13.93
N GLY A 202 -31.70 -38.41 15.23
CA GLY A 202 -32.63 -39.40 15.81
C GLY A 202 -34.09 -38.97 15.86
N ILE A 203 -34.45 -37.75 15.47
CA ILE A 203 -35.84 -37.25 15.56
C ILE A 203 -36.55 -37.48 14.22
N PRO A 204 -37.66 -38.27 14.20
CA PRO A 204 -38.53 -38.44 13.03
C PRO A 204 -38.99 -37.11 12.46
N ARG A 205 -38.48 -36.71 11.29
CA ARG A 205 -38.80 -35.42 10.65
C ARG A 205 -39.12 -35.51 9.16
N LEU A 206 -38.79 -36.64 8.53
CA LEU A 206 -39.13 -36.89 7.13
C LEU A 206 -40.50 -37.55 7.00
N TRP A 207 -41.20 -37.27 5.92
CA TRP A 207 -42.42 -37.99 5.57
C TRP A 207 -42.06 -39.39 5.02
N PRO A 208 -42.71 -40.48 5.49
CA PRO A 208 -42.30 -41.84 5.13
C PRO A 208 -42.64 -42.24 3.69
N LEU A 209 -43.52 -41.52 3.00
CA LEU A 209 -43.98 -41.82 1.63
C LEU A 209 -43.54 -40.75 0.63
N GLU A 210 -43.27 -41.13 -0.61
CA GLU A 210 -42.94 -40.17 -1.67
C GLU A 210 -44.17 -39.38 -2.13
N GLY A 211 -44.05 -38.07 -2.32
CA GLY A 211 -45.13 -37.24 -2.88
C GLY A 211 -46.32 -36.94 -1.96
N ALA A 212 -46.18 -37.17 -0.64
CA ALA A 212 -47.19 -36.96 0.40
C ALA A 212 -48.47 -37.80 0.23
N GLY A 213 -48.56 -38.91 0.97
CA GLY A 213 -49.79 -39.70 1.08
C GLY A 213 -50.93 -38.99 1.83
N PHE A 214 -52.14 -39.48 1.64
CA PHE A 214 -53.35 -38.91 2.24
C PHE A 214 -53.53 -39.42 3.68
N ILE A 215 -53.79 -38.51 4.61
CA ILE A 215 -54.09 -38.87 6.00
C ILE A 215 -55.57 -39.26 6.08
N THR A 216 -55.83 -40.50 6.45
CA THR A 216 -57.19 -41.05 6.64
C THR A 216 -57.64 -40.93 8.08
N PHE A 217 -56.76 -41.30 9.01
CA PHE A 217 -56.98 -41.19 10.44
C PHE A 217 -55.74 -40.60 11.12
N SER A 218 -55.95 -39.51 11.85
CA SER A 218 -54.90 -38.87 12.65
C SER A 218 -54.73 -39.56 14.00
N PHE A 219 -53.60 -39.31 14.65
CA PHE A 219 -53.40 -39.70 16.04
C PHE A 219 -54.40 -38.98 16.96
N GLY A 220 -54.95 -39.69 17.94
CA GLY A 220 -55.82 -39.11 18.98
C GLY A 220 -57.26 -39.62 18.96
N PRO A 221 -58.19 -38.90 19.61
CA PRO A 221 -59.59 -39.33 19.73
C PRO A 221 -60.28 -39.43 18.38
N GLN A 222 -60.81 -40.60 18.06
CA GLN A 222 -61.50 -40.88 16.81
C GLN A 222 -62.73 -41.76 17.05
N ILE A 223 -63.63 -41.80 16.08
CA ILE A 223 -64.86 -42.59 16.12
C ILE A 223 -64.64 -43.87 15.32
N HIS A 224 -64.93 -45.01 15.94
CA HIS A 224 -64.79 -46.30 15.26
C HIS A 224 -65.71 -46.37 14.04
N PRO A 225 -65.21 -46.66 12.82
CA PRO A 225 -65.99 -46.52 11.59
C PRO A 225 -67.18 -47.49 11.51
N ILE A 226 -67.07 -48.68 12.12
CA ILE A 226 -68.13 -49.70 12.14
C ILE A 226 -69.05 -49.55 13.36
N PHE A 227 -68.50 -49.47 14.58
CA PHE A 227 -69.26 -49.54 15.83
C PHE A 227 -69.61 -48.18 16.45
N GLY A 228 -69.05 -47.07 15.96
CA GLY A 228 -69.44 -45.71 16.35
C GLY A 228 -69.01 -45.25 17.74
N TYR A 229 -68.28 -46.05 18.53
CA TYR A 229 -67.75 -45.61 19.83
C TYR A 229 -66.45 -44.81 19.69
N TRP A 230 -66.16 -44.00 20.70
CA TRP A 230 -64.91 -43.26 20.81
C TRP A 230 -63.74 -44.18 21.16
N TYR A 231 -62.64 -44.06 20.43
CA TYR A 231 -61.38 -44.70 20.76
C TYR A 231 -60.21 -43.75 20.53
N ILE A 232 -59.05 -44.06 21.11
CA ILE A 232 -57.81 -43.31 20.85
C ILE A 232 -57.04 -44.04 19.77
N HIS A 233 -56.89 -43.41 18.61
CA HIS A 233 -56.04 -43.89 17.54
C HIS A 233 -54.57 -43.65 17.89
N THR A 234 -53.79 -44.73 17.98
CA THR A 234 -52.42 -44.72 18.49
C THR A 234 -51.37 -44.39 17.42
N GLY A 235 -51.79 -44.09 16.19
CA GLY A 235 -50.89 -43.86 15.07
C GLY A 235 -51.44 -42.88 14.04
N LEU A 236 -50.83 -42.89 12.86
CA LEU A 236 -51.21 -42.08 11.71
C LEU A 236 -51.45 -43.03 10.53
N ASP A 237 -52.66 -43.02 9.98
CA ASP A 237 -53.02 -43.88 8.87
C ASP A 237 -52.85 -43.12 7.55
N LEU A 238 -51.89 -43.57 6.76
CA LEU A 238 -51.55 -43.01 5.46
C LEU A 238 -52.02 -43.92 4.34
N VAL A 239 -52.86 -43.39 3.45
CA VAL A 239 -53.30 -44.09 2.24
C VAL A 239 -52.40 -43.69 1.07
N TYR A 240 -51.96 -44.71 0.35
CA TYR A 240 -51.14 -44.58 -0.85
C TYR A 240 -51.28 -45.81 -1.76
N ALA A 241 -50.73 -45.74 -2.97
CA ALA A 241 -50.71 -46.85 -3.91
C ALA A 241 -49.99 -48.09 -3.36
N TYR A 242 -50.51 -49.27 -3.70
CA TYR A 242 -49.90 -50.55 -3.33
C TYR A 242 -48.49 -50.67 -3.94
N GLY A 243 -47.54 -51.22 -3.16
CA GLY A 243 -46.15 -51.37 -3.57
C GLY A 243 -45.29 -50.11 -3.43
N ALA A 244 -45.79 -49.04 -2.80
CA ALA A 244 -45.01 -47.84 -2.59
C ALA A 244 -43.87 -48.01 -1.59
N ASN A 245 -42.76 -47.31 -1.87
CA ASN A 245 -41.57 -47.35 -1.03
C ASN A 245 -41.81 -46.58 0.27
N VAL A 246 -41.73 -47.28 1.40
CA VAL A 246 -41.78 -46.68 2.75
C VAL A 246 -40.35 -46.43 3.23
N LYS A 247 -40.04 -45.17 3.55
CA LYS A 247 -38.72 -44.74 4.03
C LYS A 247 -38.73 -44.47 5.53
N ALA A 248 -37.57 -44.69 6.16
CA ALA A 248 -37.37 -44.29 7.55
C ALA A 248 -37.45 -42.76 7.68
N THR A 249 -38.16 -42.30 8.70
CA THR A 249 -38.41 -40.87 8.95
C THR A 249 -37.23 -40.16 9.64
N ALA A 250 -36.27 -40.94 10.14
CA ALA A 250 -35.03 -40.50 10.78
C ALA A 250 -34.00 -41.64 10.75
N SER A 251 -32.74 -41.32 11.07
CA SER A 251 -31.69 -42.30 11.25
C SER A 251 -31.97 -43.16 12.48
N GLY A 252 -31.71 -44.46 12.40
CA GLY A 252 -31.96 -45.37 13.51
C GLY A 252 -31.56 -46.81 13.19
N LYS A 253 -31.88 -47.71 14.12
CA LYS A 253 -31.64 -49.15 13.99
C LYS A 253 -32.95 -49.91 14.05
N VAL A 254 -33.15 -50.85 13.13
CA VAL A 254 -34.31 -51.76 13.15
C VAL A 254 -34.17 -52.73 14.32
N LEU A 255 -35.12 -52.68 15.26
CA LEU A 255 -35.15 -53.56 16.44
C LEU A 255 -36.09 -54.75 16.28
N ARG A 256 -37.17 -54.59 15.51
CA ARG A 256 -38.20 -55.62 15.32
C ARG A 256 -38.69 -55.60 13.88
N VAL A 257 -38.85 -56.78 13.31
CA VAL A 257 -39.54 -57.02 12.04
C VAL A 257 -40.60 -58.07 12.31
N HIS A 258 -41.83 -57.83 11.88
CA HIS A 258 -42.96 -58.72 12.09
C HIS A 258 -43.83 -58.77 10.84
N TYR A 259 -44.44 -59.92 10.60
CA TYR A 259 -45.42 -60.14 9.55
C TYR A 259 -46.68 -60.69 10.21
N ASP A 260 -47.80 -60.01 9.98
CA ASP A 260 -49.13 -60.39 10.43
C ASP A 260 -50.00 -60.61 9.20
N SER A 261 -50.71 -61.74 9.13
CA SER A 261 -51.57 -62.09 7.99
C SER A 261 -52.94 -61.41 8.04
N GLY A 262 -53.24 -60.68 9.12
CA GLY A 262 -54.53 -60.03 9.36
C GLY A 262 -55.53 -60.92 10.10
#